data_AF-A0A660PD04-F1
#
_entry.id   AF-A0A660PD04-F1
#
_cell.length_a   1.000
_cell.length_b   1.000
_cell.length_c   1.000
_cell.angle_alpha   90.00
_cell.angle_beta   90.00
_cell.angle_gamma   90.00
#
_symmetry.space_group_name_H-M   'P 1'
#
loop_
_entity.id
_entity.type
_entity.pdbx_description
1 polymer ?
#
loop_
_entity_poly.entity_id
_entity_poly.type
_entity_poly.pdbx_seq_one_letter_code
_entity_poly.pdbx_strand_id
1 'polypeptide(L)'
;MMLKHNLSCDNLRSVAEGKTISIEFRNLMADYQLIANYYRLKARNVLDNIIPLLRPKYQLSLEMIYSLYYQIFERINIESGDFSEAELNPTPNEVKSRIQKTIDNFKPLLK
;
A
#
# COMPACT_ATOMS: atom_id res chain seq x y z
N MET A 1 -8.79 -2.21 -18.44
CA MET A 1 -8.57 -0.93 -17.73
C MET A 1 -7.86 0.11 -18.58
N MET A 2 -6.77 -0.20 -19.30
CA MET A 2 -6.11 0.79 -20.17
C MET A 2 -7.01 1.40 -21.25
N LEU A 3 -7.78 0.57 -21.97
CA LEU A 3 -8.73 1.03 -23.00
C LEU A 3 -9.80 1.99 -22.44
N LYS A 4 -10.19 1.85 -21.16
CA LYS A 4 -11.15 2.74 -20.49
C LYS A 4 -10.61 4.17 -20.38
N HIS A 5 -9.28 4.32 -20.30
CA HIS A 5 -8.59 5.61 -20.16
C HIS A 5 -7.85 6.02 -21.44
N ASN A 6 -8.14 5.39 -22.58
CA ASN A 6 -7.47 5.68 -23.86
C ASN A 6 -5.94 5.53 -23.83
N LEU A 7 -5.42 4.63 -23.00
CA LEU A 7 -3.98 4.36 -22.90
C LEU A 7 -3.54 3.24 -23.85
N SER A 8 -2.41 3.46 -24.51
CA SER A 8 -1.68 2.49 -25.32
C SER A 8 -0.40 2.00 -24.62
N CYS A 9 0.23 0.96 -25.16
CA CYS A 9 1.52 0.48 -24.68
C CYS A 9 2.64 1.53 -24.79
N ASP A 10 2.59 2.40 -25.80
CA ASP A 10 3.60 3.46 -25.99
C ASP A 10 3.48 4.55 -24.92
N ASN A 11 2.25 4.81 -24.41
CA ASN A 11 2.05 5.67 -23.26
C ASN A 11 2.70 5.08 -22.00
N LEU A 12 2.53 3.77 -21.77
CA LEU A 12 3.15 3.09 -20.63
C LEU A 12 4.68 3.10 -20.73
N ARG A 13 5.23 2.83 -21.91
CA ARG A 13 6.68 2.88 -22.13
C ARG A 13 7.24 4.28 -21.87
N SER A 14 6.53 5.32 -22.32
CA SER A 14 6.92 6.70 -22.06
C SER A 14 6.97 7.03 -20.56
N VAL A 15 6.01 6.56 -19.78
CA VAL A 15 6.02 6.70 -18.31
C VAL A 15 7.18 5.91 -17.69
N ALA A 16 7.43 4.68 -18.15
CA ALA A 16 8.55 3.86 -17.67
C ALA A 16 9.92 4.47 -17.97
N GLU A 17 10.03 5.25 -19.05
CA GLU A 17 11.22 6.03 -19.40
C GLU A 17 11.38 7.33 -18.57
N GLY A 18 10.48 7.58 -17.61
CA GLY A 18 10.53 8.75 -16.73
C GLY A 18 9.97 10.04 -17.34
N LYS A 19 9.21 9.95 -18.44
CA LYS A 19 8.50 11.12 -18.99
C LYS A 19 7.33 11.53 -18.10
N THR A 20 6.83 12.74 -18.33
CA THR A 20 5.71 13.31 -17.58
C THR A 20 4.50 12.38 -17.57
N ILE A 21 3.93 12.20 -16.38
CA ILE A 21 2.82 11.30 -16.15
C ILE A 21 1.53 12.00 -16.61
N SER A 22 0.82 11.36 -17.54
CA SER A 22 -0.41 11.92 -18.10
C SER A 22 -1.60 11.77 -17.16
N ILE A 23 -2.64 12.58 -17.37
CA ILE A 23 -3.88 12.48 -16.60
C ILE A 23 -4.57 11.13 -16.80
N GLU A 24 -4.49 10.56 -18.01
CA GLU A 24 -5.03 9.25 -18.34
C GLU A 24 -4.34 8.14 -17.53
N PHE A 25 -3.01 8.22 -17.40
CA PHE A 25 -2.26 7.28 -16.56
C PHE A 25 -2.61 7.43 -15.09
N ARG A 26 -2.75 8.66 -14.58
CA ARG A 26 -3.22 8.89 -13.20
C ARG A 26 -4.61 8.31 -12.96
N ASN A 27 -5.53 8.44 -13.92
CA ASN A 27 -6.87 7.85 -13.82
C ASN A 27 -6.82 6.31 -13.82
N LEU A 28 -5.90 5.71 -14.58
CA LEU A 28 -5.64 4.27 -14.49
C LEU A 28 -5.11 3.87 -13.11
N MET A 29 -4.18 4.64 -12.54
CA MET A 29 -3.65 4.37 -11.20
C MET A 29 -4.69 4.59 -10.11
N ALA A 30 -5.62 5.53 -10.28
CA ALA A 30 -6.75 5.72 -9.38
C ALA A 30 -7.66 4.48 -9.34
N ASP A 31 -7.96 3.89 -10.51
CA ASP A 31 -8.69 2.63 -10.59
C ASP A 31 -7.97 1.48 -9.84
N TYR A 32 -6.64 1.37 -9.99
CA TYR A 32 -5.85 0.38 -9.26
C TYR A 32 -5.81 0.67 -7.75
N GLN A 33 -5.69 1.93 -7.34
CA GLN A 33 -5.72 2.33 -5.94
C GLN A 33 -7.06 1.97 -5.29
N LEU A 34 -8.18 2.14 -6.00
CA LEU A 34 -9.50 1.71 -5.54
C LEU A 34 -9.57 0.20 -5.30
N ILE A 35 -9.03 -0.60 -6.25
CA ILE A 35 -8.95 -2.06 -6.09
C ILE A 35 -8.06 -2.43 -4.89
N ALA A 36 -6.89 -1.81 -4.77
CA ALA A 36 -5.98 -2.05 -3.65
C ALA A 36 -6.63 -1.69 -2.31
N ASN A 37 -7.35 -0.57 -2.25
CA ASN A 37 -8.07 -0.14 -1.05
C ASN A 37 -9.16 -1.14 -0.64
N TYR A 38 -9.88 -1.70 -1.62
CA TYR A 38 -10.88 -2.74 -1.37
C TYR A 38 -10.26 -3.97 -0.69
N TYR A 39 -9.16 -4.49 -1.22
CA TYR A 39 -8.49 -5.66 -0.63
C TYR A 39 -7.81 -5.33 0.70
N ARG A 40 -7.25 -4.12 0.85
CA ARG A 40 -6.70 -3.63 2.11
C ARG A 40 -7.74 -3.65 3.23
N LEU A 41 -8.94 -3.12 2.97
CA LEU A 41 -10.05 -3.12 3.93
C LEU A 41 -10.51 -4.53 4.27
N LYS A 42 -10.58 -5.42 3.27
CA LYS A 42 -10.87 -6.84 3.51
C LYS A 42 -9.81 -7.52 4.38
N ALA A 43 -8.54 -7.29 4.09
CA ALA A 43 -7.44 -7.85 4.87
C ALA A 43 -7.50 -7.39 6.32
N ARG A 44 -7.73 -6.09 6.56
CA ARG A 44 -7.92 -5.54 7.91
C ARG A 44 -9.09 -6.21 8.63
N ASN A 45 -10.24 -6.34 7.97
CA ASN A 45 -11.41 -7.04 8.53
C ASN A 45 -11.09 -8.48 8.93
N VAL A 46 -10.36 -9.23 8.08
CA VAL A 46 -9.96 -10.61 8.42
C VAL A 46 -9.03 -10.60 9.63
N LEU A 47 -8.06 -9.69 9.68
CA LEU A 47 -7.14 -9.56 10.82
C LEU A 47 -7.90 -9.27 12.13
N ASP A 48 -8.86 -8.35 12.10
CA ASP A 48 -9.65 -7.98 13.28
C ASP A 48 -10.45 -9.17 13.84
N ASN A 49 -10.87 -10.11 12.98
CA ASN A 49 -11.56 -11.33 13.38
C ASN A 49 -10.63 -12.42 13.90
N ILE A 50 -9.42 -12.56 13.35
CA ILE A 50 -8.49 -13.62 13.75
C ILE A 50 -7.60 -13.24 14.94
N ILE A 51 -7.22 -11.96 15.08
CA ILE A 51 -6.32 -11.48 16.13
C ILE A 51 -6.76 -11.89 17.54
N PRO A 52 -8.04 -11.74 17.93
CA PRO A 52 -8.51 -12.17 19.26
C PRO A 52 -8.32 -13.67 19.50
N LEU A 53 -8.20 -14.49 18.46
CA LEU A 53 -8.03 -15.94 18.57
C LEU A 53 -6.57 -16.36 18.75
N LEU A 54 -5.62 -15.45 18.56
CA LEU A 54 -4.20 -15.73 18.52
C LEU A 54 -3.48 -15.37 19.81
N ARG A 55 -2.37 -16.06 20.09
CA ARG A 55 -1.45 -15.66 21.17
C ARG A 55 -0.82 -14.29 20.86
N PRO A 56 -0.51 -13.46 21.87
CA PRO A 56 0.03 -12.11 21.70
C PRO A 56 1.17 -11.97 20.68
N LYS A 57 2.13 -12.90 20.68
CA LYS A 57 3.25 -12.87 19.73
C LYS A 57 2.81 -12.90 18.25
N TYR A 58 1.75 -13.66 17.93
CA TYR A 58 1.25 -13.77 16.57
C TYR A 58 0.37 -12.58 16.19
N GLN A 59 -0.34 -11.99 17.16
CA GLN A 59 -1.06 -10.73 16.96
C GLN A 59 -0.08 -9.65 16.50
N LEU A 60 1.03 -9.46 17.24
CA LEU A 60 2.07 -8.50 16.88
C LEU A 60 2.68 -8.81 15.50
N SER A 61 2.99 -10.08 15.21
CA SER A 61 3.51 -10.46 13.87
C SER A 61 2.58 -10.05 12.74
N LEU A 62 1.28 -10.28 12.88
CA LEU A 62 0.30 -9.90 11.85
C LEU A 62 0.14 -8.39 11.73
N GLU A 63 0.12 -7.66 12.85
CA GLU A 63 0.09 -6.20 12.84
C GLU A 63 1.33 -5.61 12.18
N MET A 64 2.52 -6.18 12.43
CA MET A 64 3.76 -5.77 11.75
C MET A 64 3.66 -5.99 10.24
N ILE A 65 3.27 -7.18 9.79
CA ILE A 65 3.15 -7.49 8.37
C ILE A 65 2.15 -6.53 7.70
N TYR A 66 0.96 -6.38 8.27
CA TYR A 66 -0.05 -5.47 7.74
C TYR A 66 0.45 -4.02 7.68
N SER A 67 1.07 -3.54 8.76
CA SER A 67 1.61 -2.17 8.86
C SER A 67 2.67 -1.88 7.80
N LEU A 68 3.56 -2.84 7.51
CA LEU A 68 4.59 -2.71 6.48
C LEU A 68 4.01 -2.60 5.06
N TYR A 69 3.04 -3.46 4.71
CA TYR A 69 2.36 -3.35 3.41
C TYR A 69 1.50 -2.09 3.32
N TYR A 70 0.86 -1.70 4.42
CA TYR A 70 0.05 -0.48 4.47
C TYR A 70 0.89 0.77 4.23
N GLN A 71 2.12 0.82 4.72
CA GLN A 71 3.04 1.94 4.48
C GLN A 71 3.32 2.19 2.99
N ILE A 72 3.36 1.15 2.15
CA ILE A 72 3.52 1.29 0.70
C ILE A 72 2.23 1.87 0.09
N PHE A 73 1.07 1.38 0.54
CA PHE A 73 -0.22 1.89 0.08
C PHE A 73 -0.42 3.38 0.41
N GLU A 74 0.01 3.82 1.60
CA GLU A 74 -0.06 5.23 2.04
C GLU A 74 0.72 6.20 1.13
N ARG A 75 1.67 5.70 0.34
CA ARG A 75 2.52 6.52 -0.54
C ARG A 75 1.95 6.73 -1.93
N ILE A 76 0.92 5.97 -2.30
CA ILE A 76 0.29 6.10 -3.61
C ILE A 76 -0.41 7.46 -3.67
N ASN A 77 0.18 8.41 -4.39
CA ASN A 77 -0.39 9.73 -4.60
C ASN A 77 -0.82 9.91 -6.06
N ILE A 78 -2.14 9.85 -6.27
CA ILE A 78 -2.72 9.98 -7.61
C ILE A 78 -2.52 11.38 -8.18
N GLU A 79 -2.53 12.43 -7.35
CA GLU A 79 -2.48 13.82 -7.79
C GLU A 79 -1.09 14.21 -8.31
N SER A 80 -0.05 13.94 -7.52
CA SER A 80 1.35 14.20 -7.92
C SER A 80 1.83 13.23 -8.99
N GLY A 81 1.30 12.01 -9.01
CA GLY A 81 1.73 10.96 -9.93
C GLY A 81 2.94 10.16 -9.45
N ASP A 82 3.25 10.18 -8.15
CA ASP A 82 4.43 9.53 -7.61
C ASP A 82 4.23 7.99 -7.60
N PHE A 83 4.73 7.33 -8.64
CA PHE A 83 4.52 5.89 -8.89
C PHE A 83 5.81 5.11 -9.16
N SER A 84 6.96 5.76 -9.09
CA SER A 84 8.25 5.09 -9.26
C SER A 84 8.57 4.18 -8.07
N GLU A 85 9.52 3.27 -8.29
CA GLU A 85 10.00 2.39 -7.23
C GLU A 85 10.53 3.16 -6.02
N ALA A 86 11.27 4.25 -6.25
CA ALA A 86 11.85 5.07 -5.19
C ALA A 86 10.80 5.85 -4.39
N GLU A 87 9.70 6.24 -5.05
CA GLU A 87 8.60 6.96 -4.39
C GLU A 87 7.74 6.02 -3.56
N LEU A 88 7.38 4.86 -4.12
CA LEU A 88 6.48 3.90 -3.48
C LEU A 88 7.15 3.09 -2.37
N ASN A 89 8.43 2.76 -2.51
CA ASN A 89 9.11 1.92 -1.53
C ASN A 89 9.70 2.75 -0.37
N PRO A 90 9.38 2.40 0.89
CA PRO A 90 10.01 3.04 2.02
C PRO A 90 11.50 2.71 2.09
N THR A 91 12.29 3.68 2.53
CA THR A 91 13.70 3.46 2.83
C THR A 91 13.86 2.52 4.04
N PRO A 92 15.03 1.88 4.24
CA PRO A 92 15.28 1.05 5.41
C PRO A 92 15.01 1.75 6.75
N ASN A 93 15.30 3.05 6.84
CA ASN A 93 15.03 3.84 8.04
C ASN A 93 13.54 4.04 8.29
N GLU A 94 12.75 4.23 7.24
CA GLU A 94 11.31 4.38 7.34
C GLU A 94 10.62 3.06 7.68
N VAL A 95 11.13 1.94 7.17
CA VAL A 95 10.72 0.59 7.58
C VAL A 95 11.00 0.37 9.06
N LYS A 96 12.22 0.70 9.53
CA LYS A 96 12.59 0.60 10.95
C LYS A 96 11.69 1.44 11.84
N SER A 97 11.44 2.69 11.45
CA SER A 97 10.54 3.59 12.16
C SER A 97 9.09 3.07 12.19
N ARG A 98 8.61 2.48 11.10
CA ARG A 98 7.28 1.85 11.04
C ARG A 98 7.17 0.67 12.00
N ILE A 99 8.17 -0.21 12.02
CA ILE A 99 8.23 -1.35 12.94
C ILE A 99 8.19 -0.88 14.39
N GLN A 100 9.05 0.09 14.75
CA GLN A 100 9.09 0.62 16.11
C GLN A 100 7.74 1.22 16.50
N LYS A 101 7.14 2.03 15.63
CA LYS A 101 5.81 2.61 15.87
C LYS A 101 4.73 1.53 16.03
N THR A 102 4.79 0.43 15.29
CA THR A 102 3.86 -0.69 15.46
C THR A 102 4.05 -1.36 16.81
N ILE A 103 5.29 -1.59 17.25
CA ILE A 103 5.59 -2.17 18.56
C ILE A 103 5.10 -1.26 19.69
N ASP A 104 5.42 0.03 19.64
CA ASP A 104 5.10 0.99 20.71
C ASP A 104 3.59 1.16 20.91
N ASN A 105 2.81 1.06 19.83
CA ASN A 105 1.35 1.19 19.88
C ASN A 105 0.64 -0.15 20.05
N PHE A 106 1.35 -1.28 19.98
CA PHE A 106 0.74 -2.60 20.06
C PHE A 106 0.27 -2.89 21.49
N LYS A 107 -1.02 -3.20 21.61
CA LYS A 107 -1.63 -3.64 22.87
C LYS A 107 -2.17 -5.06 22.65
N PRO A 108 -1.60 -6.07 23.31
CA PRO A 108 -2.06 -7.44 23.12
C PRO A 108 -3.47 -7.60 23.68
N LEU A 109 -4.33 -8.29 22.93
CA LEU A 109 -5.58 -8.79 23.47
C LEU A 109 -5.29 -10.04 24.28
N LEU A 110 -5.48 -9.94 25.60
CA LEU A 110 -5.36 -11.06 26.52
C LEU A 110 -6.71 -11.77 26.58
N LYS A 111 -6.69 -13.10 26.41
CA LYS A 111 -7.81 -13.97 26.74
C LYS A 111 -7.78 -14.30 28.22
#